data_AF-A0A397JPH6-F1
#
_entry.id   AF-A0A397JPH6-F1
#
_cell.length_a   1.000
_cell.length_b   1.000
_cell.length_c   1.000
_cell.angle_alpha   90.00
_cell.angle_beta   90.00
_cell.angle_gamma   90.00
#
_symmetry.space_group_name_H-M   'P 1'
#
loop_
_entity.id
_entity.type
_entity.pdbx_description
1 polymer ?
#
loop_
_entity_poly.entity_id
_entity_poly.type
_entity_poly.pdbx_seq_one_letter_code
_entity_poly.pdbx_strand_id
1 'polypeptide(L)'
;MTNTDGPARKRSNLLKQLLAKKSEELGWEVFWEINNETKSLDKVFWMSPEQVQLWMTYHDVILNDNTHKTNHFNMPLSLFIVVNNHFCSRLVAQALVNNETKETYEWLLTSTFQYGDMGCVHIRIGFGLDWLRLHESCSHKMDWIR
;
A
#
# COMPACT_ATOMS: atom_id res chain seq x y z
N MET A 1 14.18 15.03 23.58
CA MET A 1 13.43 16.04 22.80
C MET A 1 12.11 15.42 22.42
N THR A 2 11.01 15.83 23.07
CA THR A 2 9.68 15.23 22.87
C THR A 2 9.14 15.64 21.51
N ASN A 3 8.96 14.66 20.63
CA ASN A 3 8.45 14.84 19.28
C ASN A 3 6.93 15.12 19.33
N THR A 4 6.56 16.38 19.65
CA THR A 4 5.17 16.84 19.82
C THR A 4 4.51 17.25 18.50
N ASP A 5 4.94 16.71 17.37
CA ASP A 5 4.26 16.95 16.10
C ASP A 5 3.02 16.07 15.99
N GLY A 6 1.86 16.73 15.86
CA GLY A 6 0.57 16.06 15.69
C GLY A 6 0.51 15.19 14.43
N PRO A 7 -0.39 14.19 14.37
CA PRO A 7 -0.43 13.21 13.28
C PRO A 7 -0.52 13.83 11.87
N ALA A 8 -1.27 14.92 11.71
CA ALA A 8 -1.39 15.63 10.43
C ALA A 8 -0.05 16.17 9.92
N ARG A 9 0.77 16.77 10.81
CA ARG A 9 2.09 17.30 10.43
C ARG A 9 3.04 16.18 10.04
N LYS A 10 2.97 15.03 10.73
CA LYS A 10 3.74 13.83 10.38
C LYS A 10 3.41 13.30 8.98
N ARG A 11 2.12 13.24 8.63
CA ARG A 11 1.66 12.86 7.27
C ARG A 11 2.19 13.82 6.21
N SER A 12 2.07 15.13 6.43
CA SER A 12 2.57 16.13 5.49
C SER A 12 4.08 16.06 5.31
N ASN A 13 4.83 15.82 6.38
CA ASN A 13 6.28 15.64 6.31
C ASN A 13 6.66 14.36 5.56
N LEU A 14 5.96 13.26 5.79
CA LEU A 14 6.16 12.01 5.05
C LEU A 14 5.94 12.23 3.54
N LEU A 15 4.83 12.83 3.14
CA LEU A 15 4.56 13.10 1.72
C LEU A 15 5.67 13.97 1.11
N LYS A 16 6.10 15.03 1.79
CA LYS A 16 7.21 15.88 1.32
C LYS A 16 8.50 15.08 1.12
N GLN A 17 8.84 14.18 2.05
CA GLN A 17 10.02 13.32 1.93
C GLN A 17 9.91 12.36 0.75
N LEU A 18 8.74 11.74 0.55
CA LEU A 18 8.51 10.84 -0.59
C LEU A 18 8.60 11.57 -1.92
N LEU A 19 8.06 12.78 -2.01
CA LEU A 19 8.15 13.61 -3.22
C LEU A 19 9.59 14.08 -3.49
N ALA A 20 10.35 14.44 -2.44
CA ALA A 20 11.77 14.76 -2.58
C ALA A 20 12.55 13.56 -3.13
N LYS A 21 12.34 12.37 -2.54
CA LYS A 21 12.94 11.12 -3.03
C LYS A 21 12.59 10.81 -4.48
N LYS A 22 11.31 10.99 -4.86
CA LYS A 22 10.86 10.82 -6.24
C LYS A 22 11.52 11.80 -7.22
N SER A 23 11.93 12.98 -6.76
CA SER A 23 12.66 13.94 -7.58
C SER A 23 14.18 13.70 -7.64
N GLU A 24 14.76 13.13 -6.58
CA GLU A 24 16.20 12.91 -6.42
C GLU A 24 16.66 11.58 -7.02
N GLU A 25 15.83 10.54 -6.93
CA GLU A 25 16.15 9.16 -7.31
C GLU A 25 15.12 8.64 -8.34
N LEU A 26 15.61 8.16 -9.48
CA LEU A 26 14.75 7.55 -10.50
C LEU A 26 14.14 6.23 -10.00
N GLY A 27 12.88 5.98 -10.35
CA GLY A 27 12.18 4.71 -10.08
C GLY A 27 11.38 4.68 -8.76
N TRP A 28 11.35 5.77 -7.99
CA TRP A 28 10.40 5.91 -6.89
C TRP A 28 8.99 6.10 -7.42
N GLU A 29 8.08 5.28 -6.93
CA GLU A 29 6.67 5.44 -7.20
C GLU A 29 5.91 5.92 -5.98
N VAL A 30 5.13 6.97 -6.17
CA VAL A 30 4.41 7.67 -5.12
C VAL A 30 3.10 8.14 -5.72
N PHE A 31 2.00 7.69 -5.12
CA PHE A 31 0.63 8.07 -5.44
C PHE A 31 -0.02 8.62 -4.18
N TRP A 32 -0.79 9.68 -4.28
CA TRP A 32 -1.42 10.28 -3.12
C TRP A 32 -2.72 10.98 -3.48
N GLU A 33 -3.62 11.04 -2.51
CA GLU A 33 -4.86 11.79 -2.58
C GLU A 33 -4.92 12.76 -1.38
N ILE A 34 -5.32 14.00 -1.66
CA ILE A 34 -5.60 15.00 -0.63
C ILE A 34 -7.11 15.12 -0.49
N ASN A 35 -7.58 15.11 0.76
CA ASN A 35 -8.98 15.40 1.03
C ASN A 35 -9.26 16.89 0.73
N ASN A 36 -10.19 17.15 -0.18
CA ASN A 36 -10.48 18.51 -0.65
C ASN A 36 -11.08 19.42 0.42
N GLU A 37 -11.77 18.87 1.41
CA GLU A 37 -12.43 19.62 2.49
C GLU A 37 -11.44 19.95 3.61
N THR A 38 -10.75 18.92 4.12
CA THR A 38 -9.84 19.06 5.26
C THR A 38 -8.44 19.54 4.87
N LYS A 39 -8.11 19.53 3.57
CA LYS A 39 -6.77 19.78 3.01
C LYS A 39 -5.69 18.88 3.60
N SER A 40 -6.06 17.72 4.15
CA SER A 40 -5.15 16.75 4.74
C SER A 40 -4.87 15.60 3.77
N LEU A 41 -3.72 14.93 3.97
CA LEU A 41 -3.41 13.68 3.28
C LEU A 41 -4.47 12.62 3.60
N ASP A 42 -5.17 12.14 2.58
CA ASP A 42 -6.23 11.14 2.68
C ASP A 42 -5.66 9.74 2.45
N LYS A 43 -4.86 9.60 1.40
CA LYS A 43 -4.17 8.35 1.06
C LYS A 43 -2.78 8.66 0.50
N VAL A 44 -1.82 7.82 0.80
CA VAL A 44 -0.52 7.80 0.13
C VAL A 44 -0.07 6.37 -0.03
N PHE A 45 0.37 6.01 -1.23
CA PHE A 45 0.97 4.75 -1.58
C PHE A 45 2.37 5.02 -2.13
N TRP A 46 3.34 4.18 -1.79
CA TRP A 46 4.67 4.32 -2.35
C TRP A 46 5.45 3.01 -2.46
N MET A 47 6.35 3.00 -3.43
CA MET A 47 7.35 1.97 -3.69
C MET A 47 8.70 2.66 -3.94
N SER A 48 9.75 2.19 -3.29
CA SER A 48 11.12 2.54 -3.66
C SER A 48 11.54 1.79 -4.95
N PRO A 49 12.62 2.21 -5.63
CA PRO A 49 13.09 1.54 -6.85
C PRO A 49 13.36 0.04 -6.66
N GLU A 50 13.96 -0.34 -5.52
CA GLU A 50 14.19 -1.75 -5.16
C GLU A 50 12.86 -2.51 -5.01
N GLN A 51 11.87 -1.86 -4.40
CA GLN A 51 10.54 -2.44 -4.20
C GLN A 51 9.78 -2.65 -5.51
N VAL A 52 9.89 -1.71 -6.46
CA VAL A 52 9.38 -1.89 -7.82
C VAL A 52 10.05 -3.09 -8.50
N GLN A 53 11.37 -3.24 -8.34
CA GLN A 53 12.09 -4.39 -8.90
C GLN A 53 11.66 -5.73 -8.27
N LEU A 54 11.48 -5.75 -6.95
CA LEU A 54 10.97 -6.93 -6.25
C LEU A 54 9.54 -7.28 -6.69
N TRP A 55 8.68 -6.28 -6.87
CA TRP A 55 7.33 -6.45 -7.39
C TRP A 55 7.32 -7.08 -8.79
N MET A 56 8.18 -6.60 -9.69
CA MET A 56 8.30 -7.16 -11.04
C MET A 56 8.88 -8.59 -11.04
N THR A 57 9.59 -8.99 -9.98
CA THR A 57 10.26 -10.30 -9.90
C THR A 57 9.41 -11.35 -9.17
N TYR A 58 8.65 -10.93 -8.15
CA TYR A 58 7.90 -11.82 -7.26
C TYR A 58 6.48 -11.27 -7.09
N HIS A 59 5.48 -11.89 -7.71
CA HIS A 59 4.08 -11.43 -7.67
C HIS A 59 3.08 -12.47 -7.14
N ASP A 60 3.54 -13.64 -6.71
CA ASP A 60 2.65 -14.79 -6.49
C ASP A 60 1.89 -14.77 -5.16
N VAL A 61 2.41 -14.09 -4.14
CA VAL A 61 1.75 -13.99 -2.83
C VAL A 61 1.95 -12.59 -2.30
N ILE A 62 0.85 -11.87 -2.14
CA ILE A 62 0.82 -10.59 -1.45
C ILE A 62 0.14 -10.82 -0.11
N LEU A 63 0.87 -10.66 0.99
CA LEU A 63 0.30 -10.51 2.32
C LEU A 63 0.04 -9.02 2.54
N ASN A 64 -1.21 -8.66 2.86
CA ASN A 64 -1.56 -7.34 3.38
C ASN A 64 -1.84 -7.45 4.88
N ASP A 65 -1.00 -6.83 5.71
CA ASP A 65 -1.25 -6.64 7.15
C ASP A 65 -1.72 -5.20 7.38
N ASN A 66 -2.89 -5.04 7.99
CA ASN A 66 -3.43 -3.73 8.34
C ASN A 66 -3.25 -3.50 9.84
N THR A 67 -2.27 -2.67 10.21
CA THR A 67 -2.19 -2.21 11.60
C THR A 67 -3.29 -1.16 11.81
N HIS A 68 -4.38 -1.52 12.50
CA HIS A 68 -5.44 -0.57 12.86
C HIS A 68 -4.86 0.59 13.68
N LYS A 69 -4.76 1.78 13.07
CA LYS A 69 -4.58 3.13 13.69
C LYS A 69 -3.56 3.25 14.85
N THR A 70 -2.67 2.29 15.01
CA THR A 70 -1.66 2.21 16.08
C THR A 70 -0.34 2.83 15.68
N ASN A 71 -0.20 3.28 14.43
CA ASN A 71 0.97 4.02 13.97
C ASN A 71 0.90 5.51 14.35
N HIS A 72 2.05 6.17 14.29
CA HIS A 72 2.18 7.60 14.63
C HIS A 72 1.43 8.55 13.67
N PHE A 73 0.83 8.03 12.59
CA PHE A 73 0.04 8.79 11.63
C PHE A 73 -1.47 8.77 11.94
N ASN A 74 -1.90 7.87 12.83
CA ASN A 74 -3.31 7.61 13.16
C ASN A 74 -4.14 7.26 11.91
N MET A 75 -3.57 6.42 11.04
CA MET A 75 -4.14 5.97 9.76
C MET A 75 -3.90 4.47 9.62
N PRO A 76 -4.83 3.68 9.08
CA PRO A 76 -4.51 2.33 8.61
C PRO A 76 -3.26 2.33 7.73
N LEU A 77 -2.34 1.40 8.03
CA LEU A 77 -1.15 1.13 7.23
C LEU A 77 -1.32 -0.23 6.58
N SER A 78 -1.33 -0.26 5.25
CA SER A 78 -1.37 -1.46 4.44
C SER A 78 0.04 -1.77 3.92
N LEU A 79 0.53 -2.97 4.18
CA LEU A 79 1.86 -3.42 3.79
C LEU A 79 1.75 -4.55 2.79
N PHE A 80 2.35 -4.42 1.61
CA PHE A 80 2.36 -5.45 0.59
C PHE A 80 3.67 -6.23 0.70
N ILE A 81 3.58 -7.52 1.04
CA ILE A 81 4.75 -8.37 1.27
C ILE A 81 4.73 -9.55 0.31
N VAL A 82 5.85 -9.78 -0.38
CA VAL A 82 6.09 -10.95 -1.25
C VAL A 82 7.03 -11.93 -0.58
N VAL A 83 6.96 -13.19 -0.97
CA VAL A 83 7.90 -14.23 -0.53
C VAL A 83 8.80 -14.57 -1.71
N ASN A 84 10.12 -14.41 -1.53
CA ASN A 84 11.08 -14.76 -2.57
C ASN A 84 11.39 -16.28 -2.57
N ASN A 85 12.20 -16.72 -3.55
CA ASN A 85 12.59 -18.13 -3.71
C ASN A 85 13.38 -18.73 -2.53
N HIS A 86 13.82 -17.90 -1.58
CA HIS A 86 14.49 -18.31 -0.35
C HIS A 86 13.55 -18.33 0.86
N PHE A 87 12.23 -18.31 0.64
CA PHE A 87 11.21 -18.23 1.68
C PHE A 87 11.35 -16.98 2.58
N CYS A 88 11.98 -15.91 2.06
CA CYS A 88 12.13 -14.66 2.78
C CYS A 88 11.00 -13.70 2.39
N SER A 89 10.32 -13.17 3.40
CA SER A 89 9.34 -12.09 3.24
C SER A 89 10.04 -10.77 2.90
N ARG A 90 9.59 -10.10 1.84
CA ARG A 90 10.11 -8.82 1.37
C ARG A 90 8.96 -7.83 1.18
N LEU A 91 9.05 -6.65 1.79
CA LEU A 91 8.09 -5.57 1.59
C LEU A 91 8.26 -4.97 0.19
N VAL A 92 7.21 -4.94 -0.62
CA VAL A 92 7.22 -4.45 -2.01
C VAL A 92 6.39 -3.20 -2.23
N ALA A 93 5.48 -2.89 -1.32
CA ALA A 93 4.73 -1.65 -1.38
C ALA A 93 4.13 -1.36 -0.01
N GLN A 94 3.78 -0.10 0.20
CA GLN A 94 3.10 0.29 1.43
C GLN A 94 2.21 1.49 1.18
N ALA A 95 1.16 1.59 1.97
CA ALA A 95 0.26 2.71 1.91
C ALA A 95 -0.31 3.10 3.27
N LEU A 96 -0.50 4.41 3.46
CA LEU A 96 -1.32 4.95 4.53
C LEU A 96 -2.64 5.41 3.93
N VAL A 97 -3.75 4.97 4.52
CA VAL A 97 -5.09 5.34 4.07
C VAL A 97 -5.93 5.85 5.22
N ASN A 98 -6.91 6.71 4.94
CA ASN A 98 -7.78 7.31 5.96
C ASN A 98 -8.73 6.28 6.59
N ASN A 99 -9.27 5.37 5.78
CA ASN A 99 -10.30 4.42 6.18
C ASN A 99 -10.05 3.04 5.54
N GLU A 100 -10.75 2.03 6.02
CA GLU A 100 -10.67 0.65 5.51
C GLU A 100 -11.92 0.32 4.68
N THR A 101 -12.34 1.26 3.82
CA THR A 101 -13.46 0.99 2.91
C THR A 101 -13.00 0.26 1.65
N LYS A 102 -13.97 -0.38 1.00
CA LYS A 102 -13.81 -1.08 -0.28
C LYS A 102 -13.16 -0.20 -1.36
N GLU A 103 -13.63 1.03 -1.51
CA GLU A 103 -13.15 1.99 -2.50
C GLU A 103 -11.67 2.35 -2.25
N THR A 104 -11.28 2.42 -0.98
CA THR A 104 -9.88 2.64 -0.60
C THR A 104 -9.00 1.45 -1.00
N TYR A 105 -9.48 0.21 -0.84
CA TYR A 105 -8.74 -0.97 -1.28
C TYR A 105 -8.71 -1.11 -2.80
N GLU A 106 -9.79 -0.79 -3.51
CA GLU A 106 -9.77 -0.71 -4.99
C GLU A 106 -8.69 0.26 -5.48
N TRP A 107 -8.58 1.43 -4.85
CA TRP A 107 -7.54 2.41 -5.15
C TRP A 107 -6.13 1.87 -4.85
N LEU A 108 -5.94 1.19 -3.71
CA LEU A 108 -4.66 0.58 -3.34
C LEU A 108 -4.22 -0.50 -4.32
N LEU A 109 -5.12 -1.42 -4.65
CA LEU A 109 -4.86 -2.49 -5.60
C LEU A 109 -4.56 -1.91 -6.98
N THR A 110 -5.35 -0.94 -7.45
CA THR A 110 -5.10 -0.27 -8.74
C THR A 110 -3.72 0.41 -8.77
N SER A 111 -3.34 1.12 -7.70
CA SER A 111 -2.03 1.76 -7.59
C SER A 111 -0.88 0.74 -7.60
N THR A 112 -1.10 -0.44 -7.03
CA THR A 112 -0.11 -1.53 -7.00
C THR A 112 0.02 -2.21 -8.37
N PHE A 113 -1.10 -2.47 -9.05
CA PHE A 113 -1.14 -3.23 -10.30
C PHE A 113 -0.80 -2.43 -11.55
N GLN A 114 -0.63 -1.11 -11.46
CA GLN A 114 -0.27 -0.28 -12.62
C GLN A 114 1.11 -0.63 -13.24
N TYR A 115 1.97 -1.38 -12.54
CA TYR A 115 3.37 -1.65 -12.92
C TYR A 115 3.70 -3.09 -13.32
N GLY A 116 2.72 -4.00 -13.31
CA GLY A 116 2.93 -5.40 -13.69
C GLY A 116 2.00 -5.79 -14.84
N ASP A 117 2.52 -6.55 -15.80
CA ASP A 117 1.66 -7.22 -16.78
C ASP A 117 0.67 -8.13 -16.02
N MET A 118 -0.61 -8.09 -16.41
CA MET A 118 -1.73 -8.69 -15.67
C MET A 118 -1.77 -10.22 -15.80
N GLY A 119 -0.68 -10.90 -15.47
CA GLY A 119 -0.74 -12.32 -15.11
C GLY A 119 -1.57 -12.53 -13.84
N CYS A 120 -2.05 -13.75 -13.60
CA CYS A 120 -2.80 -14.10 -12.38
C CYS A 120 -1.95 -13.87 -11.13
N VAL A 121 -2.14 -12.73 -10.46
CA VAL A 121 -1.61 -12.45 -9.12
C VAL A 121 -2.53 -13.08 -8.09
N HIS A 122 -2.01 -13.96 -7.23
CA HIS A 122 -2.77 -14.50 -6.11
C HIS A 122 -2.55 -13.64 -4.85
N ILE A 123 -3.49 -12.75 -4.57
CA ILE A 123 -3.44 -11.86 -3.40
C ILE A 123 -4.05 -12.57 -2.19
N ARG A 124 -3.32 -12.65 -1.08
CA ARG A 124 -3.84 -13.14 0.21
C ARG A 124 -3.93 -11.98 1.20
N ILE A 125 -5.08 -11.33 1.25
CA ILE A 125 -5.33 -10.22 2.19
C ILE A 125 -5.73 -10.81 3.54
N GLY A 126 -4.99 -10.49 4.60
CA GLY A 126 -5.34 -10.86 5.98
C GLY A 126 -5.90 -9.65 6.72
N PHE A 127 -7.08 -9.80 7.34
CA PHE A 127 -7.69 -8.75 8.17
C PHE A 127 -7.80 -9.26 9.62
N GLY A 128 -6.78 -9.04 10.45
CA GLY A 128 -6.82 -9.52 11.85
C GLY A 128 -7.05 -11.04 11.96
N LEU A 129 -7.70 -11.48 13.04
CA LEU A 129 -7.90 -12.90 13.37
C LEU A 129 -8.86 -13.66 12.42
N ASP A 130 -9.52 -12.99 11.47
CA ASP A 130 -10.43 -13.63 10.52
C ASP A 130 -9.81 -13.70 9.12
N TRP A 131 -9.54 -14.93 8.68
CA TRP A 131 -9.03 -15.25 7.35
C TRP A 131 -10.17 -15.18 6.31
N LEU A 132 -10.45 -14.00 5.77
CA LEU A 132 -11.26 -13.91 4.55
C LEU A 132 -10.42 -14.36 3.35
N ARG A 133 -10.64 -15.61 2.93
CA ARG A 133 -9.99 -16.22 1.77
C ARG A 133 -10.60 -15.63 0.49
N LEU A 134 -9.95 -14.63 -0.10
CA LEU A 134 -10.22 -14.21 -1.47
C LEU A 134 -9.79 -15.33 -2.43
N HIS A 135 -10.74 -15.95 -3.15
CA HIS A 135 -10.46 -17.00 -4.14
C HIS A 135 -10.66 -16.48 -5.57
N GLU A 136 -9.53 -16.20 -6.23
CA GLU A 136 -9.17 -16.27 -7.66
C GLU A 136 -9.86 -15.50 -8.80
N SER A 137 -8.99 -15.23 -9.79
CA SER A 137 -9.18 -14.93 -11.21
C SER A 137 -9.51 -13.50 -11.63
N CYS A 138 -8.44 -12.76 -11.92
CA CYS A 138 -8.49 -11.57 -12.75
C CYS A 138 -8.73 -12.00 -14.21
N SER A 139 -10.00 -12.10 -14.61
CA SER A 139 -10.48 -11.82 -15.96
C SER A 139 -11.99 -11.67 -15.88
N HIS A 140 -12.48 -10.46 -16.12
CA HIS A 140 -13.87 -10.00 -16.03
C HIS A 140 -14.37 -9.67 -14.63
N LYS A 141 -14.34 -8.36 -14.32
CA LYS A 141 -14.96 -7.70 -13.17
C LYS A 141 -14.51 -8.24 -11.81
N MET A 142 -14.13 -7.31 -10.93
CA MET A 142 -14.08 -7.57 -9.50
C MET A 142 -15.51 -7.92 -9.04
N ASP A 143 -15.90 -9.19 -9.18
CA ASP A 143 -17.12 -9.73 -8.62
C ASP A 143 -16.82 -10.24 -7.21
N TRP A 144 -17.63 -9.73 -6.29
CA TRP A 144 -17.31 -9.43 -4.90
C TRP A 144 -17.30 -10.63 -3.95
N ILE A 145 -16.52 -10.47 -2.87
CA ILE A 145 -16.62 -11.22 -1.62
C ILE A 145 -18.05 -11.12 -1.08
N ARG A 146 -18.68 -12.28 -0.82
CA ARG A 146 -19.69 -12.46 0.22
C ARG A 146 -19.04 -13.13 1.42
#